data_AF-A0A844QPU6-F1
#
_entry.id   AF-A0A844QPU6-F1
#
_cell.length_a   1.000
_cell.length_b   1.000
_cell.length_c   1.000
_cell.angle_alpha   90.00
_cell.angle_beta   90.00
_cell.angle_gamma   90.00
#
_symmetry.space_group_name_H-M   'P 1'
#
loop_
_entity.id
_entity.type
_entity.pdbx_description
1 polymer ?
#
loop_
_entity_poly.entity_id
_entity_poly.type
_entity_poly.pdbx_seq_one_letter_code
_entity_poly.pdbx_strand_id
1 'polypeptide(L)'
;MVKTKAQEHELFKEFWEEIWRPNMRHTDGRGDARKAFNKHMDMGADPQDIIDGARGFFRFMKDDDRKFVPLVASWLNKEAYIDWAEREREYQAKKAEREARENVVPIRRAALPENHFSRQWERKQASE
;
A
#
# COMPACT_ATOMS: atom_id res chain seq x y z
N MET A 1 -0.66 -36.18 -17.64
CA MET A 1 -1.42 -34.99 -18.08
C MET A 1 -0.71 -33.75 -17.55
N VAL A 2 0.07 -33.08 -18.40
CA VAL A 2 0.72 -31.81 -18.01
C VAL A 2 -0.42 -30.81 -17.84
N LYS A 3 -0.71 -30.40 -16.61
CA LYS A 3 -1.56 -29.23 -16.36
C LYS A 3 -0.78 -28.07 -16.95
N THR A 4 -1.02 -27.77 -18.22
CA THR A 4 -0.55 -26.56 -18.88
C THR A 4 -0.87 -25.39 -17.95
N LYS A 5 0.00 -24.39 -17.90
CA LYS A 5 -0.26 -23.09 -17.28
C LYS A 5 -1.50 -22.47 -17.95
N ALA A 6 -2.69 -23.02 -17.69
CA ALA A 6 -3.97 -22.47 -18.09
C ALA A 6 -3.92 -21.01 -17.64
N GLN A 7 -4.08 -20.11 -18.61
CA GLN A 7 -3.80 -18.67 -18.54
C GLN A 7 -3.96 -18.16 -17.12
N GLU A 8 -2.84 -18.11 -16.43
CA GLU A 8 -2.79 -17.64 -15.06
C GLU A 8 -2.99 -16.14 -15.14
N HIS A 9 -3.98 -15.61 -14.43
CA HIS A 9 -4.25 -14.18 -14.45
C HIS A 9 -2.99 -13.41 -14.07
N GLU A 10 -2.65 -12.34 -14.79
CA GLU A 10 -1.40 -11.60 -14.56
C GLU A 10 -1.32 -11.10 -13.11
N LEU A 11 -2.44 -10.58 -12.62
CA LEU A 11 -2.59 -10.15 -11.21
C LEU A 11 -2.46 -11.30 -10.19
N PHE A 12 -2.78 -12.54 -10.54
CA PHE A 12 -2.52 -13.67 -9.64
C PHE A 12 -1.01 -13.89 -9.45
N LYS A 13 -0.21 -13.68 -10.50
CA LYS A 13 1.24 -13.80 -10.39
C LYS A 13 1.81 -12.75 -9.43
N GLU A 14 1.35 -11.51 -9.53
CA GLU A 14 1.71 -10.43 -8.60
C GLU A 14 1.30 -10.78 -7.16
N PHE A 15 0.03 -11.12 -6.96
CA PHE A 15 -0.50 -11.56 -5.66
C PHE A 15 0.35 -12.69 -5.04
N TRP A 16 0.61 -13.74 -5.82
CA TRP A 16 1.29 -14.93 -5.31
C TRP A 16 2.78 -14.70 -5.11
N GLU A 17 3.51 -14.26 -6.14
CA GLU A 17 4.97 -14.20 -6.09
C GLU A 17 5.50 -13.06 -5.24
N GLU A 18 4.87 -11.89 -5.30
CA GLU A 18 5.41 -10.68 -4.68
C GLU A 18 4.94 -10.50 -3.23
N ILE A 19 3.72 -10.95 -2.92
CA ILE A 19 3.07 -10.65 -1.65
C ILE A 19 2.98 -11.90 -0.78
N TRP A 20 2.34 -12.97 -1.29
CA TRP A 20 1.99 -14.11 -0.46
C TRP A 20 3.12 -15.11 -0.26
N ARG A 21 3.77 -15.55 -1.34
CA ARG A 21 4.81 -16.60 -1.32
C ARG A 21 5.95 -16.32 -0.33
N PRO A 22 6.46 -15.08 -0.15
CA PRO A 22 7.50 -14.79 0.85
C PRO A 22 7.06 -15.06 2.29
N ASN A 23 5.75 -15.01 2.56
CA ASN A 23 5.16 -15.15 3.90
C ASN A 23 4.37 -16.46 4.05
N MET A 24 4.40 -17.33 3.03
CA MET A 24 3.54 -18.51 3.00
C MET A 24 4.00 -19.58 3.99
N ARG A 25 3.05 -20.38 4.46
CA ARG A 25 3.37 -21.59 5.22
C ARG A 25 3.89 -22.68 4.28
N HIS A 26 4.67 -23.62 4.81
CA HIS A 26 5.17 -24.77 4.05
C HIS A 26 4.04 -25.69 3.52
N THR A 27 2.87 -25.67 4.16
CA THR A 27 1.66 -26.37 3.70
C THR A 27 0.82 -25.54 2.73
N ASP A 28 1.23 -24.32 2.44
CA ASP A 28 0.56 -23.48 1.46
C ASP A 28 1.00 -23.86 0.04
N GLY A 29 0.09 -23.70 -0.93
CA GLY A 29 0.30 -24.22 -2.26
C GLY A 29 -0.24 -23.29 -3.34
N ARG A 30 0.61 -22.93 -4.31
CA ARG A 30 0.23 -22.10 -5.48
C ARG A 30 -1.04 -22.63 -6.16
N GLY A 31 -1.17 -23.95 -6.26
CA GLY A 31 -2.31 -24.58 -6.91
C GLY A 31 -3.64 -24.27 -6.21
N ASP A 32 -3.66 -24.29 -4.88
CA ASP A 32 -4.87 -23.99 -4.11
C ASP A 32 -5.11 -22.49 -3.99
N ALA A 33 -4.03 -21.70 -3.91
CA ALA A 33 -4.07 -20.25 -4.05
C ALA A 33 -4.75 -19.81 -5.33
N ARG A 34 -4.32 -20.36 -6.47
CA ARG A 34 -4.87 -20.01 -7.78
C ARG A 34 -6.34 -20.37 -7.91
N LYS A 35 -6.71 -21.57 -7.45
CA LYS A 35 -8.13 -21.98 -7.46
C LYS A 35 -8.98 -21.05 -6.62
N ALA A 36 -8.53 -20.70 -5.42
CA ALA A 36 -9.26 -19.79 -4.54
C ALA A 36 -9.34 -18.38 -5.16
N PHE A 37 -8.23 -17.85 -5.69
CA PHE A 37 -8.21 -16.55 -6.36
C PHE A 37 -9.19 -16.48 -7.53
N ASN A 38 -9.12 -17.45 -8.45
CA ASN A 38 -10.03 -17.53 -9.59
C ASN A 38 -11.49 -17.68 -9.16
N LYS A 39 -11.76 -18.49 -8.12
CA LYS A 39 -13.12 -18.64 -7.58
C LYS A 39 -13.71 -17.28 -7.14
N HIS A 40 -12.94 -16.44 -6.46
CA HIS A 40 -13.44 -15.13 -6.03
C HIS A 40 -13.64 -14.18 -7.21
N MET A 41 -12.77 -14.23 -8.22
CA MET A 41 -12.97 -13.49 -9.47
C MET A 41 -14.25 -13.92 -10.20
N ASP A 42 -14.49 -15.23 -10.29
CA ASP A 42 -15.71 -15.79 -10.89
C ASP A 42 -16.97 -15.37 -10.10
N MET A 43 -16.83 -15.09 -8.80
CA MET A 43 -17.88 -14.53 -7.94
C MET A 43 -18.03 -13.00 -8.07
N GLY A 44 -17.21 -12.34 -8.88
CA GLY A 44 -17.26 -10.90 -9.14
C GLY A 44 -16.36 -10.04 -8.26
N ALA A 45 -15.43 -10.64 -7.50
CA ALA A 45 -14.43 -9.86 -6.76
C ALA A 45 -13.44 -9.18 -7.71
N ASP A 46 -13.07 -7.94 -7.41
CA ASP A 46 -12.00 -7.25 -8.12
C ASP A 46 -10.64 -7.88 -7.73
N PRO A 47 -9.84 -8.40 -8.68
CA PRO A 47 -8.51 -8.90 -8.37
C PRO A 47 -7.59 -7.86 -7.73
N GLN A 48 -7.81 -6.56 -7.96
CA GLN A 48 -7.05 -5.49 -7.30
C GLN A 48 -7.40 -5.38 -5.82
N ASP A 49 -8.65 -5.58 -5.42
CA ASP A 49 -9.04 -5.63 -3.99
C ASP A 49 -8.30 -6.78 -3.29
N ILE A 50 -8.14 -7.92 -3.95
CA ILE A 50 -7.42 -9.07 -3.38
C ILE A 50 -5.94 -8.74 -3.17
N ILE A 51 -5.31 -8.06 -4.14
CA ILE A 51 -3.91 -7.60 -4.05
C ILE A 51 -3.73 -6.57 -2.94
N ASP A 52 -4.56 -5.53 -2.93
CA ASP A 52 -4.52 -4.45 -1.93
C ASP A 52 -4.75 -5.03 -0.53
N GLY A 53 -5.71 -5.95 -0.40
CA GLY A 53 -5.98 -6.65 0.85
C GLY A 53 -4.80 -7.48 1.33
N ALA A 54 -4.11 -8.18 0.43
CA ALA A 54 -2.92 -8.95 0.80
C ALA A 54 -1.76 -8.04 1.24
N ARG A 55 -1.56 -6.92 0.53
CA ARG A 55 -0.58 -5.89 0.91
C ARG A 55 -0.88 -5.30 2.28
N GLY A 56 -2.12 -4.90 2.51
CA GLY A 56 -2.58 -4.37 3.80
C GLY A 56 -2.39 -5.38 4.92
N PHE A 57 -2.80 -6.63 4.71
CA PHE A 57 -2.66 -7.70 5.70
C PHE A 57 -1.23 -7.86 6.18
N PHE A 58 -0.25 -7.98 5.28
CA PHE A 58 1.16 -8.12 5.67
C PHE A 58 1.81 -6.82 6.13
N ARG A 59 1.36 -5.66 5.64
CA ARG A 59 1.87 -4.34 6.06
C ARG A 59 1.56 -4.06 7.54
N PHE A 60 0.35 -4.39 7.97
CA PHE A 60 -0.12 -4.12 9.33
C PHE A 60 0.05 -5.30 10.28
N MET A 61 0.53 -6.44 9.78
CA MET A 61 0.87 -7.61 10.59
C MET A 61 2.10 -7.33 11.46
N LYS A 62 2.01 -7.73 12.73
CA LYS A 62 3.16 -7.71 13.64
C LYS A 62 4.10 -8.87 13.34
N ASP A 63 5.39 -8.71 13.59
CA ASP A 63 6.37 -9.76 13.31
C ASP A 63 6.10 -11.06 14.10
N ASP A 64 5.63 -10.95 15.34
CA ASP A 64 5.24 -12.11 16.16
C ASP A 64 4.06 -12.90 15.57
N ASP A 65 3.21 -12.23 14.78
CA ASP A 65 2.02 -12.84 14.17
C ASP A 65 2.34 -13.55 12.84
N ARG A 66 3.54 -13.34 12.27
CA ARG A 66 3.94 -13.96 10.99
C ARG A 66 3.92 -15.49 11.03
N LYS A 67 4.14 -16.10 12.20
CA LYS A 67 4.03 -17.56 12.38
C LYS A 67 2.60 -18.09 12.28
N PHE A 68 1.60 -17.21 12.41
CA PHE A 68 0.18 -17.52 12.38
C PHE A 68 -0.50 -17.12 11.07
N VAL A 69 0.27 -16.82 10.02
CA VAL A 69 -0.26 -16.55 8.68
C VAL A 69 -1.17 -17.72 8.25
N PRO A 70 -2.45 -17.49 7.93
CA PRO A 70 -3.35 -18.56 7.50
C PRO A 70 -2.91 -19.10 6.14
N LEU A 71 -3.43 -20.27 5.77
CA LEU A 71 -3.33 -20.74 4.38
C LEU A 71 -4.05 -19.75 3.47
N VAL A 72 -3.46 -19.41 2.34
CA VAL A 72 -4.01 -18.44 1.39
C VAL A 72 -5.46 -18.73 1.01
N ALA A 73 -5.79 -20.00 0.76
CA ALA A 73 -7.13 -20.40 0.39
C ALA A 73 -8.11 -20.17 1.55
N SER A 74 -7.68 -20.41 2.79
CA SER A 74 -8.50 -20.14 3.97
C SER A 74 -8.74 -18.64 4.17
N TRP A 75 -7.72 -17.82 3.90
CA TRP A 75 -7.82 -16.37 3.99
C TRP A 75 -8.74 -15.78 2.91
N LEU A 76 -8.57 -16.22 1.65
CA LEU A 76 -9.42 -15.81 0.53
C LEU A 76 -10.88 -16.22 0.74
N ASN A 77 -11.15 -17.48 1.12
CA ASN A 77 -12.52 -17.95 1.35
C ASN A 77 -13.25 -17.26 2.51
N LYS A 78 -12.53 -16.57 3.40
CA LYS A 78 -13.10 -15.72 4.45
C LYS A 78 -13.34 -14.29 3.99
N GLU A 79 -13.04 -13.98 2.73
CA GLU A 79 -13.12 -12.65 2.13
C GLU A 79 -12.32 -11.61 2.92
N ALA A 80 -11.28 -12.06 3.64
CA ALA A 80 -10.51 -11.21 4.54
C ALA A 80 -9.86 -10.04 3.80
N TYR A 81 -9.62 -10.17 2.49
CA TYR A 81 -9.05 -9.10 1.67
C TYR A 81 -9.91 -7.83 1.64
N ILE A 82 -11.24 -7.91 1.83
CA ILE A 82 -12.14 -6.75 1.73
C ILE A 82 -11.77 -5.68 2.75
N ASP A 83 -11.72 -6.04 4.03
CA ASP A 83 -11.40 -5.11 5.11
C ASP A 83 -9.95 -4.59 5.00
N TRP A 84 -9.02 -5.44 4.55
CA TRP A 84 -7.63 -5.06 4.40
C TRP A 84 -7.38 -4.17 3.18
N ALA A 85 -8.16 -4.31 2.11
CA ALA A 85 -8.03 -3.52 0.89
C ALA A 85 -8.39 -2.05 1.15
N GLU A 86 -9.50 -1.81 1.86
CA GLU A 86 -9.89 -0.47 2.29
C GLU A 86 -8.80 0.17 3.14
N ARG A 87 -8.27 -0.58 4.12
CA ARG A 87 -7.20 -0.10 4.99
C ARG A 87 -5.90 0.21 4.24
N GLU A 88 -5.52 -0.60 3.25
CA GLU A 88 -4.34 -0.32 2.41
C GLU A 88 -4.55 0.95 1.58
N ARG A 89 -5.74 1.15 1.00
CA ARG A 89 -6.07 2.35 0.22
C ARG A 89 -6.01 3.62 1.06
N GLU A 90 -6.56 3.58 2.27
CA GLU A 90 -6.42 4.70 3.20
C GLU A 90 -4.96 5.02 3.49
N TYR A 91 -4.14 3.98 3.69
CA TYR A 91 -2.72 4.15 3.94
C TYR A 91 -2.00 4.79 2.76
N GLN A 92 -2.28 4.32 1.54
CA GLN A 92 -1.70 4.91 0.33
C GLN A 92 -2.16 6.36 0.13
N ALA A 93 -3.44 6.67 0.38
CA ALA A 93 -3.96 8.04 0.30
C ALA A 93 -3.26 8.97 1.30
N LYS A 94 -3.13 8.54 2.56
CA LYS A 94 -2.41 9.30 3.62
C LYS A 94 -0.93 9.49 3.28
N LYS A 95 -0.29 8.46 2.71
CA LYS A 95 1.11 8.53 2.28
C LYS A 95 1.29 9.52 1.12
N ALA A 96 0.44 9.45 0.10
CA ALA A 96 0.46 10.36 -1.04
C ALA A 96 0.20 11.82 -0.63
N GLU A 97 -0.72 12.06 0.31
CA GLU A 97 -0.95 13.39 0.87
C GLU A 97 0.29 13.94 1.59
N ARG A 98 0.98 13.09 2.38
CA ARG A 98 2.22 13.48 3.05
C ARG A 98 3.31 13.83 2.04
N GLU A 99 3.51 12.99 1.02
CA GLU A 99 4.50 13.23 -0.04
C GLU A 99 4.19 14.51 -0.83
N ALA A 100 2.91 14.76 -1.14
CA ALA A 100 2.47 15.98 -1.80
C ALA A 100 2.74 17.24 -0.95
N ARG A 101 2.54 17.16 0.37
CA ARG A 101 2.88 18.25 1.31
C ARG A 101 4.38 18.49 1.41
N GLU A 102 5.17 17.44 1.47
CA GLU A 102 6.64 17.53 1.54
C GLU A 102 7.24 18.10 0.25
N ASN A 103 6.62 17.85 -0.92
CA ASN A 103 7.06 18.39 -2.21
C ASN A 103 6.72 19.88 -2.41
N VAL A 104 6.06 20.54 -1.45
CA VAL A 104 5.86 21.99 -1.48
C VAL A 104 7.16 22.67 -1.06
N VAL A 105 7.96 23.10 -2.03
CA VAL A 105 9.18 23.89 -1.78
C VAL A 105 8.78 25.19 -1.07
N PRO A 106 9.32 25.52 0.12
CA PRO A 106 9.08 26.82 0.71
C PRO A 106 9.62 27.89 -0.24
N ILE A 107 8.72 28.78 -0.71
CA ILE A 107 9.11 29.96 -1.46
C ILE A 107 10.09 30.72 -0.57
N ARG A 108 11.38 30.75 -0.96
CA ARG A 108 12.37 31.60 -0.30
C ARG A 108 11.79 33.01 -0.33
N ARG A 109 11.51 33.59 0.85
CA ARG A 109 11.13 35.01 0.93
C ARG A 109 12.21 35.79 0.21
N ALA A 110 11.86 36.45 -0.89
CA ALA A 110 12.78 37.34 -1.57
C ALA A 110 13.34 38.34 -0.56
N ALA A 111 14.64 38.60 -0.62
CA ALA A 111 15.26 39.59 0.26
C ALA A 111 14.50 40.91 0.10
N LEU A 112 13.95 41.42 1.21
CA LEU A 112 13.23 42.68 1.20
C LEU A 112 14.17 43.78 0.68
N PRO A 113 13.73 44.63 -0.27
CA PRO A 113 14.54 45.73 -0.79
C PRO A 113 15.05 46.63 0.34
N GLU A 114 16.19 47.30 0.11
CA GLU A 114 16.80 48.25 1.06
C GLU A 114 15.79 49.32 1.54
N ASN A 115 14.88 49.73 0.65
CA ASN A 115 13.86 50.75 0.88
C ASN A 115 12.56 50.20 1.49
N HIS A 116 12.51 48.91 1.87
CA HIS A 116 11.32 48.31 2.43
C HIS A 116 11.01 48.89 3.80
N PHE A 117 9.75 49.28 4.02
CA PHE A 117 9.27 49.94 5.23
C PHE A 117 9.73 49.25 6.54
N SER A 118 9.67 47.91 6.60
CA SER A 118 10.10 47.15 7.78
C SER A 118 11.58 47.35 8.14
N ARG A 119 12.48 47.44 7.15
CA ARG A 119 13.90 47.71 7.42
C ARG A 119 14.16 49.14 7.85
N GLN A 120 13.40 50.09 7.31
CA GLN A 120 13.50 51.49 7.74
C GLN A 120 13.02 51.68 9.19
N TRP A 121 11.97 50.94 9.58
CA TRP A 121 11.46 50.97 10.95
C TRP A 121 12.46 50.34 11.95
N GLU A 122 13.06 49.20 11.63
CA GLU A 122 14.12 48.57 12.46
C GLU A 122 15.34 49.49 12.63
N ARG A 123 15.79 50.16 11.56
CA ARG A 123 16.90 51.13 11.65
C ARG A 123 16.58 52.29 12.59
N LYS A 124 15.34 52.78 12.57
CA LYS A 124 14.91 53.88 13.41
C LYS A 124 14.82 53.49 14.90
N GLN A 125 14.39 52.26 15.18
CA GLN A 125 14.37 51.70 16.54
C GLN A 125 15.77 51.40 17.09
N ALA A 126 16.72 51.02 16.24
CA ALA A 126 18.11 50.75 16.64
C ALA A 126 18.96 52.03 16.87
N SER A 127 18.42 53.19 16.52
CA SER A 127 19.08 54.50 16.66
C SER A 127 18.60 55.33 17.87
N GLU A 128 17.71 54.78 18.70
CA GLU A 128 17.30 55.32 20.00
C GLU A 128 17.99 54.56 21.15
#